data_AF-A0A956LBZ5-F1
#
_entry.id   AF-A0A956LBZ5-F1
#
_cell.length_a   1.000
_cell.length_b   1.000
_cell.length_c   1.000
_cell.angle_alpha   90.00
_cell.angle_beta   90.00
_cell.angle_gamma   90.00
#
_symmetry.space_group_name_H-M   'P 1'
#
loop_
_entity.id
_entity.type
_entity.pdbx_description
1 polymer ?
#
loop_
_entity_poly.entity_id
_entity_poly.type
_entity_poly.pdbx_seq_one_letter_code
_entity_poly.pdbx_strand_id
1 'polypeptide(L)'
;MTLAAALTMAVNTGACDSGGSGKDKILDGIGPASKKLDEIPTAKPKMTPEELKEARRKAGFKDADEIAAENAKEFEKGAREYIKTRMKEYRAFLADMRANLEDIEKQAAAWAKAKDPQKAFDKWKAKFKDAAKDLTKRYDKMTGNGVEGGNTQAELSKAFRGWEDLKADLSQDIASNERFGAALEEIRKNLDEVEKALEDIDKDENLVINKFYKEGEEGEESGE
;
A
#
# COMPACT_ATOMS: atom_id res chain seq x y z
N MET A 1 -12.14 -25.65 25.35
CA MET A 1 -12.37 -24.50 26.25
C MET A 1 -11.98 -23.25 25.50
N THR A 2 -12.99 -22.54 25.00
CA THR A 2 -12.85 -21.37 24.13
C THR A 2 -12.86 -20.14 25.03
N LEU A 3 -11.77 -19.35 25.04
CA LEU A 3 -11.77 -18.02 25.66
C LEU A 3 -11.63 -16.99 24.55
N ALA A 4 -12.71 -16.27 24.29
CA ALA A 4 -12.73 -15.07 23.47
C ALA A 4 -12.33 -13.88 24.36
N ALA A 5 -11.30 -13.13 23.97
CA ALA A 5 -10.96 -11.85 24.57
C ALA A 5 -11.54 -10.74 23.68
N ALA A 6 -12.55 -10.05 24.19
CA ALA A 6 -13.10 -8.85 23.58
C ALA A 6 -12.27 -7.63 24.01
N LEU A 7 -11.73 -6.92 23.03
CA LEU A 7 -10.98 -5.68 23.22
C LEU A 7 -11.96 -4.50 23.21
N THR A 8 -12.23 -3.92 24.37
CA THR A 8 -13.00 -2.68 24.51
C THR A 8 -12.06 -1.49 24.32
N MET A 9 -12.21 -0.73 23.24
CA MET A 9 -11.54 0.56 23.09
C MET A 9 -12.29 1.62 23.90
N ALA A 10 -11.66 2.11 24.97
CA ALA A 10 -12.05 3.32 25.66
C ALA A 10 -11.49 4.53 24.88
N VAL A 11 -12.37 5.35 24.32
CA VAL A 11 -11.98 6.63 23.73
C VAL A 11 -11.88 7.65 24.87
N ASN A 12 -10.65 8.05 25.17
CA ASN A 12 -10.33 9.07 26.15
C ASN A 12 -10.52 10.46 25.50
N THR A 13 -11.62 11.14 25.78
CA THR A 13 -11.78 12.57 25.45
C THR A 13 -11.08 13.39 26.51
N GLY A 14 -9.81 13.69 26.28
CA GLY A 14 -9.05 14.64 27.09
C GLY A 14 -9.67 16.03 26.99
N ALA A 15 -10.15 16.54 28.13
CA ALA A 15 -10.56 17.90 28.34
C ALA A 15 -9.33 18.83 28.32
N CYS A 16 -9.31 19.81 27.43
CA CYS A 16 -8.48 21.01 27.58
C CYS A 16 -9.35 22.12 28.20
N ASP A 17 -9.28 22.21 29.52
CA ASP A 17 -9.60 23.41 30.29
C ASP A 17 -8.35 24.29 30.34
N SER A 18 -8.43 25.47 29.75
CA SER A 18 -7.51 26.57 30.05
C SER A 18 -8.22 27.90 29.82
N GLY A 19 -8.74 28.45 30.92
CA GLY A 19 -9.25 29.81 31.00
C GLY A 19 -8.18 30.86 30.71
N GLY A 20 -8.61 31.95 30.09
CA GLY A 20 -7.78 33.12 29.79
C GLY A 20 -8.64 34.22 29.18
N SER A 21 -9.05 35.14 30.04
CA SER A 21 -9.78 36.38 29.79
C SER A 21 -9.37 37.16 28.54
N GLY A 22 -10.36 37.65 27.79
CA GLY A 22 -10.18 38.84 26.95
C GLY A 22 -10.51 38.68 25.47
N LYS A 23 -11.76 38.36 25.13
CA LYS A 23 -12.33 38.64 23.79
C LYS A 23 -13.80 39.05 23.83
N ASP A 24 -14.22 39.71 24.91
CA ASP A 24 -15.44 40.52 24.86
C ASP A 24 -15.17 41.69 23.90
N LYS A 25 -15.90 41.73 22.77
CA LYS A 25 -16.11 42.85 21.81
C LYS A 25 -15.87 42.56 20.31
N ILE A 26 -16.04 41.33 19.79
CA ILE A 26 -16.09 41.14 18.31
C ILE A 26 -17.33 40.40 17.80
N LEU A 27 -18.33 40.07 18.63
CA LEU A 27 -19.52 39.32 18.14
C LEU A 27 -20.89 39.89 18.53
N ASP A 28 -20.98 41.10 19.09
CA ASP A 28 -22.27 41.71 19.48
C ASP A 28 -23.08 42.32 18.31
N GLY A 29 -22.82 41.93 17.06
CA GLY A 29 -23.31 42.70 15.90
C GLY A 29 -23.89 41.95 14.71
N ILE A 30 -23.94 40.62 14.68
CA ILE A 30 -24.41 39.90 13.48
C ILE A 30 -25.42 38.82 13.84
N GLY A 31 -26.70 39.18 13.74
CA GLY A 31 -27.82 38.24 13.62
C GLY A 31 -28.75 38.17 14.84
N PRO A 32 -30.05 37.87 14.63
CA PRO A 32 -30.99 37.69 15.74
C PRO A 32 -30.58 36.49 16.60
N ALA A 33 -30.90 36.57 17.90
CA ALA A 33 -30.59 35.57 18.91
C ALA A 33 -30.73 34.13 18.38
N SER A 34 -29.60 33.42 18.30
CA SER A 34 -29.57 32.01 17.92
C SER A 34 -30.37 31.20 18.94
N LYS A 35 -31.46 30.58 18.47
CA LYS A 35 -32.23 29.59 19.24
C LYS A 35 -31.29 28.53 19.79
N LYS A 36 -31.56 28.04 21.00
CA LYS A 36 -30.82 26.90 21.58
C LYS A 36 -30.94 25.70 20.62
N LEU A 37 -29.88 24.89 20.49
CA LEU A 37 -29.85 23.72 19.60
C LEU A 37 -31.06 22.79 19.80
N ASP A 38 -31.59 22.77 21.02
CA ASP A 38 -32.72 21.97 21.48
C ASP A 38 -34.09 22.44 20.93
N GLU A 39 -34.16 23.64 20.35
CA GLU A 39 -35.37 24.27 19.81
C GLU A 39 -35.46 24.20 18.28
N ILE A 40 -34.50 23.56 17.60
CA ILE A 40 -34.58 23.30 16.17
C ILE A 40 -35.56 22.13 15.97
N PRO A 41 -36.75 22.33 15.35
CA PRO A 41 -37.63 21.21 15.06
C PRO A 41 -36.88 20.27 14.11
N THR A 42 -36.67 19.01 14.52
CA THR A 42 -36.18 17.96 13.64
C THR A 42 -37.28 17.65 12.64
N ALA A 43 -37.33 18.45 11.56
CA ALA A 43 -38.22 18.19 10.44
C ALA A 43 -37.89 16.80 9.92
N LYS A 44 -38.86 15.88 9.99
CA LYS A 44 -38.76 14.58 9.33
C LYS A 44 -38.38 14.84 7.86
N PRO A 45 -37.39 14.12 7.28
CA PRO A 45 -37.02 14.32 5.90
C PRO A 45 -38.28 14.18 5.04
N LYS A 46 -38.62 15.23 4.27
CA LYS A 46 -39.81 15.24 3.38
C LYS A 46 -39.69 14.27 2.21
N MET A 47 -38.50 13.73 1.99
CA MET A 47 -38.15 12.87 0.87
C MET A 47 -37.42 11.65 1.40
N THR A 48 -37.66 10.51 0.76
CA THR A 48 -36.88 9.28 0.97
C THR A 48 -35.43 9.48 0.50
N PRO A 49 -34.49 8.63 0.95
CA PRO A 49 -33.09 8.70 0.49
C PRO A 49 -32.94 8.64 -1.04
N GLU A 50 -33.76 7.83 -1.71
CA GLU A 50 -33.79 7.70 -3.19
C GLU A 50 -34.30 8.98 -3.86
N GLU A 51 -35.37 9.59 -3.34
CA GLU A 51 -35.90 10.86 -3.85
C GLU A 51 -34.91 12.02 -3.65
N LEU A 52 -34.17 12.02 -2.55
CA LEU A 52 -33.08 12.97 -2.31
C LEU A 52 -31.92 12.77 -3.27
N LYS A 53 -31.54 11.52 -3.57
CA LYS A 53 -30.51 11.18 -4.57
C LYS A 53 -30.93 11.67 -5.96
N GLU A 54 -32.16 11.39 -6.37
CA GLU A 54 -32.68 11.83 -7.67
C GLU A 54 -32.82 13.35 -7.76
N ALA A 55 -33.23 14.03 -6.69
CA ALA A 55 -33.29 15.50 -6.64
C ALA A 55 -31.90 16.14 -6.74
N ARG A 56 -30.90 15.57 -6.07
CA ARG A 56 -29.48 15.99 -6.18
C ARG A 56 -28.97 15.81 -7.60
N ARG A 57 -29.21 14.64 -8.20
CA ARG A 57 -28.84 14.36 -9.59
C ARG A 57 -29.51 15.32 -10.57
N LYS A 58 -30.81 15.60 -10.41
CA LYS A 58 -31.56 16.58 -11.23
C LYS A 58 -31.05 18.02 -11.06
N ALA A 59 -30.52 18.36 -9.89
CA ALA A 59 -29.88 19.64 -9.62
C ALA A 59 -28.41 19.70 -10.07
N GLY A 60 -27.90 18.67 -10.76
CA GLY A 60 -26.55 18.62 -11.30
C GLY A 60 -25.47 18.24 -10.28
N PHE A 61 -25.84 17.80 -9.07
CA PHE A 61 -24.88 17.23 -8.13
C PHE A 61 -24.57 15.79 -8.51
N LYS A 62 -23.28 15.46 -8.55
CA LYS A 62 -22.81 14.09 -8.73
C LYS A 62 -23.22 13.24 -7.54
N ASP A 63 -23.56 11.99 -7.80
CA ASP A 63 -23.84 11.03 -6.75
C ASP A 63 -22.54 10.56 -6.07
N ALA A 64 -22.65 10.08 -4.84
CA ALA A 64 -21.48 9.63 -4.06
C ALA A 64 -20.66 8.55 -4.81
N ASP A 65 -21.34 7.67 -5.54
CA ASP A 65 -20.71 6.61 -6.33
C ASP A 65 -19.91 7.19 -7.51
N GLU A 66 -20.41 8.24 -8.16
CA GLU A 66 -19.71 8.93 -9.25
C GLU A 66 -18.47 9.67 -8.75
N ILE A 67 -18.59 10.36 -7.61
CA ILE A 67 -17.47 11.03 -6.95
C ILE A 67 -16.40 10.00 -6.54
N ALA A 68 -16.79 8.87 -5.96
CA ALA A 68 -15.87 7.82 -5.56
C ALA A 68 -15.14 7.23 -6.79
N ALA A 69 -15.85 6.99 -7.90
CA ALA A 69 -15.26 6.48 -9.13
C ALA A 69 -14.29 7.48 -9.77
N GLU A 70 -14.60 8.78 -9.78
CA GLU A 70 -13.69 9.83 -10.26
C GLU A 70 -12.45 9.94 -9.38
N ASN A 71 -12.62 9.95 -8.06
CA ASN A 71 -11.50 9.98 -7.12
C ASN A 71 -10.59 8.75 -7.28
N ALA A 72 -11.17 7.56 -7.48
CA ALA A 72 -10.41 6.34 -7.73
C ALA A 72 -9.61 6.41 -9.03
N LYS A 73 -10.17 7.01 -10.09
CA LYS A 73 -9.46 7.23 -11.36
C LYS A 73 -8.29 8.20 -11.22
N GLU A 74 -8.50 9.33 -10.55
CA GLU A 74 -7.43 10.31 -10.32
C GLU A 74 -6.33 9.73 -9.40
N PHE A 75 -6.70 8.97 -8.38
CA PHE A 75 -5.74 8.26 -7.53
C PHE A 75 -4.92 7.25 -8.34
N GLU A 76 -5.57 6.41 -9.15
CA GLU A 76 -4.89 5.44 -10.01
C GLU A 76 -4.01 6.13 -11.06
N LYS A 77 -4.43 7.29 -11.58
CA LYS A 77 -3.60 8.09 -12.48
C LYS A 77 -2.33 8.57 -11.76
N GLY A 78 -2.46 9.15 -10.57
CA GLY A 78 -1.32 9.60 -9.77
C GLY A 78 -0.35 8.46 -9.44
N ALA A 79 -0.87 7.29 -9.09
CA ALA A 79 -0.09 6.06 -8.91
C ALA A 79 0.69 5.65 -10.16
N ARG A 80 0.04 5.67 -11.33
CA ARG A 80 0.69 5.35 -12.60
C ARG A 80 1.76 6.39 -12.97
N GLU A 81 1.53 7.66 -12.70
CA GLU A 81 2.51 8.74 -12.90
C GLU A 81 3.73 8.59 -11.96
N TYR A 82 3.50 8.18 -10.71
CA TYR A 82 4.56 7.85 -9.76
C TYR A 82 5.46 6.73 -10.29
N ILE A 83 4.86 5.65 -10.80
CA ILE A 83 5.57 4.51 -11.39
C ILE A 83 6.27 4.93 -12.68
N LYS A 84 5.60 5.68 -13.56
CA LYS A 84 6.16 6.18 -14.82
C LYS A 84 7.43 6.99 -14.59
N THR A 85 7.45 7.78 -13.52
CA THR A 85 8.63 8.55 -13.09
C THR A 85 9.80 7.64 -12.68
N ARG A 86 9.52 6.46 -12.13
CA ARG A 86 10.49 5.53 -11.54
C ARG A 86 10.65 4.23 -12.32
N MET A 87 10.29 4.20 -13.60
CA MET A 87 10.23 2.98 -14.43
C MET A 87 11.49 2.12 -14.36
N LYS A 88 12.66 2.74 -14.35
CA LYS A 88 13.94 2.04 -14.29
C LYS A 88 14.11 1.27 -12.97
N GLU A 89 13.70 1.84 -11.84
CA GLU A 89 13.78 1.21 -10.53
C GLU A 89 12.82 0.02 -10.44
N TYR A 90 11.59 0.17 -10.92
CA TYR A 90 10.61 -0.93 -10.97
C TYR A 90 11.12 -2.09 -11.83
N ARG A 91 11.65 -1.82 -13.03
CA ARG A 91 12.21 -2.87 -13.90
C ARG A 91 13.42 -3.56 -13.27
N ALA A 92 14.33 -2.80 -12.66
CA ALA A 92 15.48 -3.37 -11.96
C ALA A 92 15.04 -4.24 -10.76
N PHE A 93 14.04 -3.79 -9.99
CA PHE A 93 13.50 -4.54 -8.88
C PHE A 93 12.86 -5.87 -9.33
N LEU A 94 12.06 -5.86 -10.41
CA LEU A 94 11.48 -7.08 -10.99
C LEU A 94 12.56 -8.06 -11.44
N ALA A 95 13.60 -7.59 -12.12
CA ALA A 95 14.72 -8.43 -12.55
C ALA A 95 15.42 -9.09 -11.35
N ASP A 96 15.68 -8.33 -10.29
CA ASP A 96 16.34 -8.85 -9.09
C ASP A 96 15.47 -9.83 -8.29
N MET A 97 14.16 -9.60 -8.24
CA MET A 97 13.19 -10.55 -7.66
C MET A 97 13.22 -11.87 -8.43
N ARG A 98 13.18 -11.84 -9.77
CA ARG A 98 13.26 -13.05 -10.58
C ARG A 98 14.59 -13.79 -10.37
N ALA A 99 15.71 -13.06 -10.37
CA ALA A 99 17.02 -13.64 -10.10
C ALA A 99 17.10 -14.29 -8.71
N ASN A 100 16.48 -13.67 -7.69
CA ASN A 100 16.38 -14.26 -6.36
C ASN A 100 15.58 -15.57 -6.35
N LEU A 101 14.43 -15.62 -7.02
CA LEU A 101 13.62 -16.84 -7.12
C LEU A 101 14.36 -17.96 -7.84
N GLU A 102 15.10 -17.65 -8.89
CA GLU A 102 15.96 -18.61 -9.58
C GLU A 102 17.11 -19.13 -8.72
N ASP A 103 17.79 -18.26 -7.97
CA ASP A 103 18.84 -18.70 -7.05
C ASP A 103 18.27 -19.60 -5.96
N ILE A 104 17.13 -19.21 -5.35
CA ILE A 104 16.44 -20.04 -4.36
C ILE A 104 16.13 -21.43 -4.93
N GLU A 105 15.52 -21.52 -6.11
CA GLU A 105 15.17 -22.80 -6.75
C GLU A 105 16.41 -23.67 -7.02
N LYS A 106 17.45 -23.08 -7.63
CA LYS A 106 18.70 -23.78 -7.97
C LYS A 106 19.42 -24.26 -6.71
N GLN A 107 19.51 -23.42 -5.69
CA GLN A 107 20.22 -23.73 -4.46
C GLN A 107 19.43 -24.72 -3.59
N ALA A 108 18.10 -24.64 -3.58
CA ALA A 108 17.24 -25.63 -2.94
C ALA A 108 17.51 -27.05 -3.44
N ALA A 109 17.58 -27.23 -4.75
CA ALA A 109 17.95 -28.50 -5.34
C ALA A 109 19.40 -28.93 -5.02
N ALA A 110 20.32 -27.97 -4.89
CA ALA A 110 21.73 -28.22 -4.62
C ALA A 110 21.99 -28.64 -3.18
N TRP A 111 21.45 -27.92 -2.17
CA TRP A 111 21.66 -28.28 -0.77
C TRP A 111 20.93 -29.56 -0.39
N ALA A 112 19.75 -29.83 -0.97
CA ALA A 112 19.03 -31.09 -0.74
C ALA A 112 19.83 -32.33 -1.17
N LYS A 113 20.72 -32.19 -2.16
CA LYS A 113 21.58 -33.27 -2.68
C LYS A 113 22.98 -33.26 -2.07
N ALA A 114 23.29 -32.31 -1.19
CA ALA A 114 24.60 -32.24 -0.55
C ALA A 114 24.80 -33.42 0.40
N LYS A 115 26.06 -33.77 0.67
CA LYS A 115 26.40 -34.77 1.70
C LYS A 115 25.86 -34.39 3.09
N ASP A 116 25.76 -33.09 3.35
CA ASP A 116 25.20 -32.50 4.57
C ASP A 116 24.29 -31.34 4.16
N PRO A 117 22.98 -31.61 3.95
CA PRO A 117 22.03 -30.59 3.49
C PRO A 117 21.90 -29.40 4.43
N GLN A 118 21.92 -29.64 5.74
CA GLN A 118 21.80 -28.58 6.75
C GLN A 118 22.96 -27.60 6.63
N LYS A 119 24.20 -28.11 6.60
CA LYS A 119 25.40 -27.27 6.49
C LYS A 119 25.46 -26.52 5.17
N ALA A 120 25.01 -27.14 4.08
CA ALA A 120 24.95 -26.49 2.77
C ALA A 120 23.91 -25.34 2.77
N PHE A 121 22.73 -25.58 3.34
CA PHE A 121 21.70 -24.57 3.51
C PHE A 121 22.17 -23.40 4.40
N ASP A 122 22.74 -23.67 5.58
CA ASP A 122 23.22 -22.62 6.49
C ASP A 122 24.26 -21.71 5.85
N LYS A 123 25.17 -22.29 5.06
CA LYS A 123 26.19 -21.53 4.32
C LYS A 123 25.57 -20.62 3.26
N TRP A 124 24.54 -21.08 2.55
CA TRP A 124 23.82 -20.27 1.58
C TRP A 124 22.99 -19.18 2.28
N LYS A 125 22.22 -19.55 3.32
CA LYS A 125 21.35 -18.66 4.09
C LYS A 125 22.11 -17.46 4.67
N ALA A 126 23.34 -17.68 5.14
CA ALA A 126 24.20 -16.61 5.63
C ALA A 126 24.49 -15.54 4.56
N LYS A 127 24.67 -15.93 3.29
CA LYS A 127 24.88 -14.99 2.17
C LYS A 127 23.58 -14.37 1.69
N PHE A 128 22.52 -15.17 1.63
CA PHE A 128 21.20 -14.75 1.18
C PHE A 128 20.60 -13.66 2.07
N LYS A 129 20.89 -13.68 3.37
CA LYS A 129 20.37 -12.72 4.36
C LYS A 129 20.58 -11.26 3.95
N ASP A 130 21.78 -10.92 3.49
CA ASP A 130 22.10 -9.53 3.13
C ASP A 130 21.40 -9.12 1.83
N ALA A 131 21.40 -10.00 0.82
CA ALA A 131 20.66 -9.78 -0.42
C ALA A 131 19.15 -9.60 -0.17
N ALA A 132 18.56 -10.42 0.70
CA ALA A 132 17.16 -10.31 1.09
C ALA A 132 16.87 -8.99 1.82
N LYS A 133 17.76 -8.55 2.71
CA LYS A 133 17.62 -7.26 3.42
C LYS A 133 17.68 -6.09 2.45
N ASP A 134 18.60 -6.12 1.49
CA ASP A 134 18.73 -5.05 0.50
C ASP A 134 17.53 -5.03 -0.47
N LEU A 135 16.98 -6.20 -0.81
CA LEU A 135 15.75 -6.29 -1.59
C LEU A 135 14.56 -5.66 -0.84
N THR A 136 14.37 -5.99 0.44
CA THR A 136 13.33 -5.38 1.28
C THR A 136 13.47 -3.86 1.35
N LYS A 137 14.68 -3.35 1.62
CA LYS A 137 14.91 -1.89 1.66
C LYS A 137 14.57 -1.18 0.35
N ARG A 138 14.92 -1.79 -0.78
CA ARG A 138 14.59 -1.21 -2.10
C ARG A 138 13.11 -1.24 -2.38
N TYR A 139 12.43 -2.32 -2.01
CA TYR A 139 10.97 -2.39 -2.06
C TYR A 139 10.34 -1.26 -1.23
N ASP A 140 10.76 -1.10 0.03
CA ASP A 140 10.23 -0.07 0.92
C ASP A 140 10.48 1.33 0.34
N LYS A 141 11.70 1.62 -0.11
CA LYS A 141 12.05 2.92 -0.70
C LYS A 141 11.21 3.22 -1.96
N MET A 142 11.15 2.26 -2.89
CA MET A 142 10.48 2.43 -4.18
C MET A 142 8.95 2.54 -4.06
N THR A 143 8.37 2.01 -2.99
CA THR A 143 6.93 2.08 -2.71
C THR A 143 6.55 3.22 -1.76
N GLY A 144 7.51 4.08 -1.40
CA GLY A 144 7.28 5.13 -0.40
C GLY A 144 6.85 4.56 0.96
N ASN A 145 7.42 3.42 1.36
CA ASN A 145 7.01 2.62 2.52
C ASN A 145 5.53 2.19 2.46
N GLY A 146 5.03 1.89 1.26
CA GLY A 146 3.64 1.53 1.00
C GLY A 146 2.64 2.70 1.06
N VAL A 147 3.12 3.94 1.10
CA VAL A 147 2.26 5.15 1.03
C VAL A 147 1.78 5.37 -0.40
N GLU A 148 2.62 5.04 -1.37
CA GLU A 148 2.28 5.10 -2.78
C GLU A 148 1.49 3.84 -3.09
N GLY A 149 0.33 4.00 -3.74
CA GLY A 149 -0.62 2.91 -3.99
C GLY A 149 -0.98 2.72 -5.46
N GLY A 150 -2.10 2.04 -5.70
CA GLY A 150 -2.62 1.76 -7.04
C GLY A 150 -2.49 0.30 -7.43
N ASN A 151 -3.11 -0.08 -8.53
CA ASN A 151 -3.28 -1.49 -8.89
C ASN A 151 -1.93 -2.19 -9.15
N THR A 152 -1.01 -1.51 -9.83
CA THR A 152 0.32 -2.08 -10.15
C THR A 152 1.16 -2.35 -8.90
N GLN A 153 1.15 -1.42 -7.93
CA GLN A 153 1.84 -1.63 -6.65
C GLN A 153 1.16 -2.67 -5.78
N ALA A 154 -0.18 -2.82 -5.86
CA ALA A 154 -0.88 -3.90 -5.20
C ALA A 154 -0.45 -5.28 -5.73
N GLU A 155 -0.30 -5.46 -7.05
CA GLU A 155 0.23 -6.69 -7.64
C GLU A 155 1.69 -6.93 -7.24
N LEU A 156 2.52 -5.88 -7.24
CA LEU A 156 3.90 -5.98 -6.76
C LEU A 156 3.97 -6.41 -5.29
N SER A 157 3.08 -5.86 -4.46
CA SER A 157 2.99 -6.19 -3.04
C SER A 157 2.61 -7.66 -2.82
N LYS A 158 1.73 -8.23 -3.67
CA LYS A 158 1.41 -9.67 -3.61
C LYS A 158 2.63 -10.53 -3.94
N ALA A 159 3.37 -10.20 -5.00
CA ALA A 159 4.60 -10.89 -5.36
C ALA A 159 5.65 -10.80 -4.23
N PHE A 160 5.83 -9.61 -3.66
CA PHE A 160 6.78 -9.37 -2.58
C PHE A 160 6.42 -10.14 -1.30
N ARG A 161 5.16 -10.09 -0.86
CA ARG A 161 4.69 -10.86 0.30
C ARG A 161 4.85 -12.37 0.09
N GLY A 162 4.50 -12.88 -1.09
CA GLY A 162 4.71 -14.29 -1.42
C GLY A 162 6.19 -14.69 -1.34
N TRP A 163 7.10 -13.80 -1.77
CA TRP A 163 8.54 -14.01 -1.58
C TRP A 163 8.97 -13.95 -0.11
N GLU A 164 8.38 -13.06 0.71
CA GLU A 164 8.66 -13.02 2.14
C GLU A 164 8.23 -14.29 2.87
N ASP A 165 7.04 -14.81 2.54
CA ASP A 165 6.51 -16.07 3.06
C ASP A 165 7.42 -17.24 2.64
N LEU A 166 7.77 -17.30 1.35
CA LEU A 166 8.71 -18.30 0.83
C LEU A 166 10.04 -18.26 1.59
N LYS A 167 10.60 -17.06 1.79
CA LYS A 167 11.86 -16.84 2.54
C LYS A 167 11.75 -17.34 3.97
N ALA A 168 10.62 -17.12 4.64
CA ALA A 168 10.39 -17.57 6.01
C ALA A 168 10.33 -19.10 6.11
N ASP A 169 9.82 -19.76 5.07
CA ASP A 169 9.66 -21.21 4.98
C ASP A 169 10.93 -21.95 4.51
N LEU A 170 11.98 -21.23 4.06
CA LEU A 170 13.20 -21.86 3.55
C LEU A 170 13.88 -22.75 4.60
N SER A 171 14.17 -23.98 4.18
CA SER A 171 14.88 -25.00 4.96
C SER A 171 15.76 -25.87 4.06
N GLN A 172 16.57 -26.72 4.67
CA GLN A 172 17.42 -27.71 4.00
C GLN A 172 16.63 -28.74 3.17
N ASP A 173 15.34 -28.93 3.45
CA ASP A 173 14.45 -29.89 2.82
C ASP A 173 13.33 -29.24 1.98
N ILE A 174 13.34 -27.92 1.80
CA ILE A 174 12.29 -27.18 1.08
C ILE A 174 12.03 -27.70 -0.33
N ALA A 175 13.06 -28.23 -1.02
CA ALA A 175 12.93 -28.81 -2.36
C ALA A 175 12.01 -30.05 -2.41
N SER A 176 11.78 -30.70 -1.27
CA SER A 176 10.86 -31.85 -1.13
C SER A 176 9.45 -31.42 -0.71
N ASN A 177 9.24 -30.14 -0.39
CA ASN A 177 7.93 -29.61 -0.03
C ASN A 177 7.11 -29.39 -1.31
N GLU A 178 5.95 -30.04 -1.40
CA GLU A 178 5.04 -29.92 -2.55
C GLU A 178 4.59 -28.48 -2.83
N ARG A 179 4.58 -27.61 -1.80
CA ARG A 179 4.21 -26.19 -1.94
C ARG A 179 5.32 -25.32 -2.51
N PHE A 180 6.58 -25.78 -2.51
CA PHE A 180 7.72 -24.96 -2.93
C PHE A 180 7.63 -24.53 -4.39
N GLY A 181 7.39 -25.49 -5.30
CA GLY A 181 7.23 -25.20 -6.72
C GLY A 181 6.03 -24.29 -6.99
N ALA A 182 4.89 -24.57 -6.34
CA ALA A 182 3.69 -23.76 -6.48
C ALA A 182 3.89 -22.31 -6.00
N ALA A 183 4.58 -22.11 -4.88
CA ALA A 183 4.91 -20.77 -4.38
C ALA A 183 5.81 -19.99 -5.36
N LEU A 184 6.84 -20.64 -5.92
CA LEU A 184 7.71 -20.02 -6.93
C LEU A 184 6.92 -19.60 -8.18
N GLU A 185 6.03 -20.47 -8.68
CA GLU A 185 5.18 -20.20 -9.84
C GLU A 185 4.20 -19.05 -9.57
N GLU A 186 3.56 -19.02 -8.41
CA GLU A 186 2.63 -17.96 -8.04
C GLU A 186 3.32 -16.59 -7.95
N ILE A 187 4.50 -16.53 -7.33
CA ILE A 187 5.27 -15.28 -7.26
C ILE A 187 5.66 -14.83 -8.68
N ARG A 188 6.15 -15.74 -9.53
CA ARG A 188 6.51 -15.43 -10.94
C ARG A 188 5.33 -14.89 -11.72
N LYS A 189 4.16 -15.52 -11.58
CA LYS A 189 2.93 -15.06 -12.23
C LYS A 189 2.58 -13.64 -11.80
N ASN A 190 2.67 -13.33 -10.51
CA ASN A 190 2.41 -11.97 -10.03
C ASN A 190 3.44 -10.96 -10.57
N LEU A 191 4.73 -11.34 -10.69
CA LEU A 191 5.75 -10.50 -11.33
C LEU A 191 5.45 -10.26 -12.83
N ASP A 192 4.90 -11.24 -13.53
CA ASP A 192 4.51 -11.10 -14.93
C ASP A 192 3.31 -10.15 -15.12
N GLU A 193 2.35 -10.17 -14.19
CA GLU A 193 1.25 -9.18 -14.20
C GLU A 193 1.77 -7.76 -13.91
N VAL A 194 2.76 -7.62 -13.02
CA VAL A 194 3.42 -6.32 -12.81
C VAL A 194 4.16 -5.87 -14.06
N GLU A 195 4.91 -6.74 -14.74
CA GLU A 195 5.62 -6.40 -15.98
C GLU A 195 4.66 -5.88 -17.06
N LYS A 196 3.52 -6.56 -17.26
CA LYS A 196 2.49 -6.09 -18.21
C LYS A 196 1.98 -4.70 -17.84
N ALA A 197 1.69 -4.47 -16.55
CA ALA A 197 1.25 -3.17 -16.08
C ALA A 197 2.33 -2.09 -16.28
N LEU A 198 3.61 -2.42 -16.07
CA LEU A 198 4.73 -1.52 -16.36
C LEU A 198 4.83 -1.21 -17.85
N GLU A 199 4.60 -2.17 -18.75
CA GLU A 199 4.55 -1.90 -20.19
C GLU A 199 3.39 -1.00 -20.58
N ASP A 200 2.21 -1.21 -20.00
CA ASP A 200 1.03 -0.37 -20.26
C ASP A 200 1.25 1.06 -19.77
N ILE A 201 1.84 1.23 -18.59
CA ILE A 201 2.28 2.53 -18.08
C ILE A 201 3.34 3.14 -19.00
N ASP A 202 4.29 2.34 -19.49
CA ASP A 202 5.36 2.86 -20.34
C ASP A 202 4.83 3.37 -21.70
N LYS A 203 3.76 2.77 -22.21
CA LYS A 203 3.14 3.18 -23.49
C LYS A 203 2.12 4.31 -23.33
N ASP A 204 1.74 4.67 -22.11
CA ASP A 204 0.72 5.70 -21.85
C ASP A 204 1.33 7.11 -21.90
N GLU A 205 1.15 7.78 -23.04
CA GLU A 205 1.64 9.14 -23.29
C GLU A 205 0.90 10.22 -22.50
N ASN A 206 -0.23 9.90 -21.85
CA ASN A 206 -1.02 10.86 -21.07
C ASN A 206 -0.54 10.99 -19.61
N LEU A 207 0.41 10.16 -19.19
CA LEU A 207 0.98 10.21 -17.84
C LEU A 207 2.09 11.25 -17.76
N VAL A 208 2.04 12.08 -16.73
CA VAL A 208 3.05 13.11 -16.48
C VAL A 208 4.23 12.52 -15.69
N ILE A 209 5.45 12.77 -16.19
CA ILE A 209 6.69 12.42 -15.48
C ILE A 209 7.10 13.56 -14.55
N ASN A 210 7.40 13.25 -13.29
CA ASN A 210 7.95 14.23 -12.37
C ASN A 210 9.42 14.54 -12.72
N LYS A 211 9.65 15.68 -13.36
CA LYS A 211 10.99 16.17 -13.76
C LYS A 211 11.92 16.54 -12.60
N PHE A 212 11.40 16.65 -11.38
CA PHE A 212 12.19 16.96 -10.19
C PHE A 212 12.67 15.70 -9.47
N TYR A 213 12.14 14.54 -9.85
CA TYR A 213 12.61 13.28 -9.30
C TYR A 213 14.04 12.99 -9.76
N LYS A 214 14.88 12.60 -8.81
CA LYS A 214 16.23 12.11 -9.07
C LYS A 214 16.43 10.80 -8.35
N GLU A 215 16.76 9.77 -9.13
CA GLU A 215 17.10 8.44 -8.65
C GLU A 215 18.20 8.54 -7.58
N GLY A 216 17.89 8.16 -6.34
CA GLY A 216 18.86 8.11 -5.24
C GLY A 216 18.78 9.23 -4.19
N GLU A 217 18.19 10.40 -4.47
CA GLU A 217 18.22 11.56 -3.53
C GLU A 217 17.19 11.48 -2.37
N GLU A 218 16.15 10.64 -2.44
CA GLU A 218 15.14 10.49 -1.36
C GLU A 218 15.64 9.66 -0.15
N GLY A 219 16.83 9.94 0.37
CA GLY A 219 17.39 9.16 1.50
C GLY A 219 18.68 9.66 2.16
N GLU A 220 19.10 10.91 1.98
CA GLU A 220 20.06 11.50 2.91
C GLU A 220 19.31 11.98 4.16
N GLU A 221 19.66 11.39 5.30
CA GLU A 221 19.21 11.70 6.65
C GLU A 221 19.08 13.22 6.90
N SER A 222 17.88 13.68 7.26
CA SER A 222 17.76 14.81 8.18
C SER A 222 17.93 14.26 9.61
N GLY A 223 19.15 13.87 9.94
CA GLY A 223 19.59 13.57 11.29
C GLY A 223 20.43 14.73 11.81
N GLU A 224 19.78 15.68 12.48
CA GLU A 224 20.39 16.55 13.49
C GLU A 224 19.71 16.28 14.83
#